data_AF-A0A960HDV5-F1
#
_entry.id   AF-A0A960HDV5-F1
#
_cell.length_a   1.000
_cell.length_b   1.000
_cell.length_c   1.000
_cell.angle_alpha   90.00
_cell.angle_beta   90.00
_cell.angle_gamma   90.00
#
_symmetry.space_group_name_H-M   'P 1'
#
loop_
_entity.id
_entity.type
_entity.pdbx_description
1 polymer ?
#
loop_
_entity_poly.entity_id
_entity_poly.type
_entity_poly.pdbx_seq_one_letter_code
_entity_poly.pdbx_strand_id
1 'polypeptide(L)' 'DLLPAAQRHGHGRELMTSLLERLRFFRVPGVYLGVGRGNTGAIAFYQRLGFQLLHEHPWGLELGLRVGPAGPTGQAR' A
#
# COMPACT_ATOMS: atom_id res chain seq x y z
N ASP A 1 7.02 -10.18 6.62
CA ASP A 1 7.17 -10.97 5.40
C ASP A 1 5.90 -11.79 5.19
N LEU A 2 5.30 -11.79 4.00
CA LEU A 2 4.13 -12.62 3.69
C LEU A 2 4.63 -13.93 3.09
N LEU A 3 4.18 -15.06 3.64
CA LEU A 3 4.59 -16.41 3.22
C LEU A 3 4.48 -16.60 1.69
N PRO A 4 5.40 -17.36 1.06
CA PRO A 4 5.40 -17.60 -0.39
C PRO A 4 4.06 -18.13 -0.94
N ALA A 5 3.29 -18.87 -0.12
CA ALA A 5 1.97 -19.40 -0.49
C ALA A 5 0.86 -18.33 -0.60
N ALA A 6 1.03 -17.16 0.02
CA ALA A 6 0.09 -16.04 -0.06
C ALA A 6 0.40 -15.10 -1.24
N GLN A 7 1.48 -15.34 -1.98
CA GLN A 7 1.80 -14.56 -3.18
C GLN A 7 0.91 -15.01 -4.35
N ARG A 8 0.46 -14.06 -5.17
CA ARG A 8 -0.32 -14.23 -6.42
C ARG A 8 -1.80 -14.70 -6.31
N HIS A 9 -2.38 -14.81 -5.12
CA HIS A 9 -3.82 -15.16 -4.94
C HIS A 9 -4.75 -13.96 -4.69
N GLY A 10 -4.31 -12.72 -4.89
CA GLY A 10 -5.16 -11.53 -4.69
C GLY A 10 -5.32 -11.07 -3.23
N HIS A 11 -4.98 -11.91 -2.24
CA HIS A 11 -5.06 -11.55 -0.81
C HIS A 11 -4.25 -10.31 -0.42
N GLY A 12 -3.10 -10.09 -1.07
CA GLY A 12 -2.31 -8.87 -0.84
C GLY A 12 -3.07 -7.60 -1.20
N ARG A 13 -3.91 -7.64 -2.24
CA ARG A 13 -4.75 -6.51 -2.64
C ARG A 13 -5.89 -6.29 -1.63
N GLU A 14 -6.56 -7.36 -1.19
CA GLU A 14 -7.63 -7.25 -0.18
C GLU A 14 -7.11 -6.65 1.13
N LEU A 15 -5.98 -7.17 1.64
CA LEU A 15 -5.37 -6.67 2.86
C LEU A 15 -4.95 -5.20 2.73
N MET A 16 -4.34 -4.81 1.59
CA MET A 16 -4.01 -3.40 1.35
C MET A 16 -5.26 -2.54 1.21
N THR A 17 -6.32 -3.01 0.55
CA THR A 17 -7.59 -2.27 0.46
C THR A 17 -8.14 -1.98 1.85
N SER A 18 -8.27 -3.01 2.71
CA SER A 18 -8.79 -2.84 4.07
C SER A 18 -7.92 -1.92 4.92
N LEU A 19 -6.59 -2.01 4.79
CA LEU A 19 -5.68 -1.09 5.45
C LEU A 19 -5.91 0.36 4.99
N LEU A 20 -5.95 0.60 3.68
CA LEU A 20 -6.14 1.93 3.12
C LEU A 20 -7.51 2.51 3.46
N GLU A 21 -8.57 1.71 3.49
CA GLU A 21 -9.89 2.11 3.98
C GLU A 21 -9.84 2.55 5.44
N ARG A 22 -9.15 1.79 6.30
CA ARG A 22 -8.98 2.16 7.71
C ARG A 22 -8.19 3.48 7.86
N LEU A 23 -7.14 3.67 7.07
CA LEU A 23 -6.38 4.93 7.06
C LEU A 23 -7.23 6.12 6.58
N ARG A 24 -8.09 5.93 5.56
CA ARG A 24 -9.07 6.94 5.13
C ARG A 24 -10.04 7.28 6.25
N PHE A 25 -10.59 6.27 6.94
CA PHE A 25 -11.49 6.46 8.06
C PHE A 25 -10.86 7.33 9.17
N PHE A 26 -9.59 7.08 9.48
CA PHE A 26 -8.83 7.89 10.43
C PHE A 26 -8.29 9.22 9.88
N ARG A 27 -8.65 9.59 8.64
CA ARG A 27 -8.20 10.82 7.97
C ARG A 27 -6.67 10.96 7.91
N VAL A 28 -5.96 9.84 7.83
CA VAL A 28 -4.51 9.85 7.61
C VAL A 28 -4.26 10.37 6.20
N PRO A 29 -3.39 11.38 5.99
CA PRO A 29 -3.22 12.04 4.69
C PRO A 29 -2.42 11.20 3.68
N GLY A 30 -1.65 10.22 4.17
CA GLY A 30 -0.82 9.36 3.34
C GLY A 30 -0.09 8.30 4.14
N VAL A 31 0.43 7.31 3.43
CA VAL A 31 1.25 6.23 3.98
C VAL A 31 2.47 6.01 3.09
N TYR A 32 3.59 5.64 3.69
CA TYR A 32 4.79 5.25 2.97
C TYR A 32 5.34 3.92 3.48
N LEU A 33 6.17 3.27 2.66
CA LEU A 33 6.82 2.00 2.97
C LEU A 33 8.17 1.90 2.28
N GLY A 34 9.08 1.13 2.88
CA GLY A 34 10.34 0.74 2.28
C GLY A 34 10.24 -0.64 1.62
N VAL A 35 10.83 -0.80 0.44
CA VAL A 35 10.94 -2.08 -0.28
C VAL A 35 12.36 -2.28 -0.80
N GLY A 36 12.94 -3.46 -0.56
CA GLY A 36 14.28 -3.78 -1.03
C GLY A 36 14.39 -3.73 -2.57
N ARG A 37 15.49 -3.22 -3.10
CA ARG A 37 15.67 -2.98 -4.55
C ARG A 37 15.53 -4.24 -5.41
N GLY A 38 15.91 -5.41 -4.86
CA GLY A 38 15.77 -6.70 -5.53
C GLY A 38 14.34 -7.26 -5.56
N ASN A 39 13.40 -6.69 -4.80
CA ASN A 39 12.02 -7.18 -4.72
C ASN A 39 11.13 -6.54 -5.79
N THR A 40 11.46 -6.81 -7.06
CA THR A 40 10.77 -6.25 -8.24
C THR A 40 9.27 -6.59 -8.25
N GLY A 41 8.89 -7.76 -7.73
CA GLY A 41 7.50 -8.16 -7.58
C GLY A 41 6.70 -7.27 -6.62
N ALA A 42 7.25 -6.97 -5.44
CA ALA A 42 6.62 -6.07 -4.49
C ALA A 42 6.59 -4.62 -5.00
N ILE A 43 7.67 -4.15 -5.65
CA ILE A 43 7.72 -2.83 -6.27
C ILE A 43 6.59 -2.67 -7.29
N ALA A 44 6.46 -3.61 -8.23
CA ALA A 44 5.39 -3.59 -9.24
C ALA A 44 3.99 -3.70 -8.60
N PHE A 45 3.85 -4.48 -7.53
CA PHE A 45 2.60 -4.59 -6.78
C PHE A 45 2.18 -3.23 -6.17
N TYR A 46 3.07 -2.55 -5.46
CA TYR A 46 2.77 -1.25 -4.84
C TYR A 46 2.51 -0.16 -5.89
N GLN A 47 3.26 -0.15 -6.99
CA GLN A 47 3.02 0.76 -8.11
C GLN A 47 1.62 0.57 -8.71
N ARG A 48 1.16 -0.68 -8.87
CA ARG A 48 -0.21 -0.99 -9.35
C ARG A 48 -1.30 -0.55 -8.37
N LEU A 49 -0.98 -0.48 -7.07
CA LEU A 49 -1.87 0.08 -6.04
C LEU A 49 -1.87 1.62 -6.02
N GLY A 50 -1.05 2.27 -6.85
CA GLY A 50 -0.94 3.72 -6.95
C GLY A 50 0.13 4.34 -6.06
N PHE A 51 0.98 3.54 -5.40
CA PHE A 51 2.13 4.08 -4.70
C PHE A 51 3.15 4.65 -5.70
N GLN A 52 3.74 5.77 -5.34
CA GLN A 52 4.73 6.49 -6.13
C GLN A 52 6.08 6.47 -5.40
N LEU A 53 7.17 6.49 -6.17
CA LEU A 53 8.51 6.62 -5.59
C LEU A 53 8.65 7.97 -4.88
N LEU A 54 9.08 7.95 -3.62
CA LEU A 54 9.42 9.14 -2.85
C LEU A 54 10.94 9.32 -2.78
N HIS A 55 11.65 8.27 -2.38
CA HIS A 55 13.11 8.29 -2.25
C HIS A 55 13.74 6.98 -2.70
N GLU A 56 14.97 7.07 -3.22
CA GLU A 56 15.84 5.93 -3.46
C GLU A 56 16.92 5.85 -2.38
N HIS A 57 17.17 4.65 -1.90
CA HIS A 57 18.21 4.34 -0.94
C HIS A 57 19.14 3.24 -1.48
N PRO A 58 20.37 3.11 -0.96
CA PRO A 58 21.26 2.00 -1.33
C PRO A 58 20.64 0.61 -1.09
N TRP A 59 19.79 0.50 -0.06
CA TRP A 59 19.12 -0.74 0.32
C TRP A 59 17.79 -0.98 -0.41
N GLY A 60 17.18 0.04 -1.01
CA GLY A 60 15.81 -0.08 -1.52
C GLY A 60 15.15 1.22 -1.96
N LEU A 61 13.84 1.15 -2.13
CA LEU A 61 12.98 2.25 -2.53
C LEU A 61 12.03 2.59 -1.39
N GLU A 62 11.81 3.87 -1.16
CA GLU A 62 10.70 4.36 -0.35
C GLU A 62 9.55 4.75 -1.30
N LEU A 63 8.40 4.13 -1.10
CA LEU A 63 7.19 4.36 -1.90
C LEU A 63 6.11 4.98 -1.02
N GLY A 64 5.32 5.89 -1.57
CA GLY A 64 4.25 6.59 -0.85
C GLY A 64 2.94 6.64 -1.62
N LEU A 65 1.83 6.67 -0.89
CA LEU A 65 0.49 6.85 -1.41
C LEU A 65 -0.23 7.95 -0.63
N ARG A 66 -0.80 8.93 -1.33
CA ARG A 66 -1.74 9.86 -0.72
C ARG A 66 -3.05 9.13 -0.47
N VAL A 67 -3.49 9.17 0.77
CA VAL A 67 -4.77 8.60 1.19
C VAL A 67 -5.76 9.75 1.10
N GLY A 68 -6.50 9.80 0.00
CA GLY A 68 -7.51 10.84 -0.24
C GLY A 68 -8.54 10.92 0.89
N PRO A 69 -9.33 12.00 0.97
CA PRO A 69 -10.34 12.14 2.00
C PRO A 69 -11.28 10.93 2.01
N ALA A 70 -11.76 10.53 3.19
CA ALA A 70 -12.80 9.52 3.27
C ALA A 70 -13.96 9.93 2.35
N GLY A 71 -14.36 9.03 1.44
CA GLY A 71 -15.63 9.18 0.72
C GLY A 71 -16.78 9.31 1.74
N PRO A 72 -17.95 9.85 1.36
CA PRO A 72 -19.06 10.00 2.30
C PRO A 72 -19.30 8.67 2.99
N THR A 73 -19.18 8.67 4.33
CA THR A 73 -19.39 7.52 5.18
C THR A 73 -20.85 7.08 5.03
N GLY A 74 -21.12 6.27 4.01
CA GLY A 74 -22.34 5.51 3.88
C GLY A 74 -22.27 4.38 4.89
N GLN A 75 -23.08 4.52 5.94
CA GLN A 75 -23.44 3.53 6.97
C GLN A 75 -22.68 3.63 8.29
N ALA A 76 -23.23 4.50 9.15
CA ALA A 76 -23.60 4.05 10.48
C ALA A 76 -24.78 3.08 10.35
N ARG A 77 -24.57 1.80 10.69
CA ARG A 77 -25.56 0.89 11.29
C ARG A 77 -24.80 -0.20 12.04
#